data_AF-C9S668-F1
#
_entry.id   AF-C9S668-F1
#
_cell.length_a   1.000
_cell.length_b   1.000
_cell.length_c   1.000
_cell.angle_alpha   90.00
_cell.angle_beta   90.00
_cell.angle_gamma   90.00
#
_symmetry.space_group_name_H-M   'P 1'
#
loop_
_entity.id
_entity.type
_entity.pdbx_description
1 polymer ?
#
loop_
_entity_poly.entity_id
_entity_poly.type
_entity_poly.pdbx_seq_one_letter_code
_entity_poly.pdbx_strand_id
1 'polypeptide(L)'
;MASWREAFALSKTQVQDASPPGTVEIFDIGDTEGATPNASIVLFPKPSADPRDPLNLPTWRRVAALLTASIYAFVANYLSSLMAPSLQMWPAQFPNDPQPQFRLTRLIAVNILMLGASNIWWVPLSNWAGRRPVLIIATLMMTVCSVWGATATSYNSLLAARIFQGAGGGASETVAPALVGDMFFAHERGRAMAVYTIFLAAGATAGGLSGGYIAFHYGWDSTFWVSVGLAGFCFLTTLIFVPESLFDRAEPSSPELSDEKQKGQAIHEESHELVQPLSLVASLGFRRPVPSIGFNYLIDAYTVAASDCFTVATIIRSCIAFAWTFFVSDWEHHSGPAEPFGIFGMLMGLFSLTTIPLWLYGKRLRIVTAPMIQRWM
;
A
#
# COMPACT_ATOMS: atom_id res chain seq x y z
N MET A 1 3.86 13.18 26.78
CA MET A 1 3.75 13.36 25.32
C MET A 1 5.16 13.34 24.79
N ALA A 2 5.51 12.35 23.97
CA ALA A 2 6.82 12.28 23.33
C ALA A 2 7.04 13.57 22.51
N SER A 3 7.89 14.47 23.01
CA SER A 3 8.10 15.77 22.39
C SER A 3 9.23 15.65 21.37
N TRP A 4 9.11 16.32 20.21
CA TRP A 4 10.22 16.44 19.24
C TRP A 4 11.54 16.87 19.91
N ARG A 5 11.45 17.62 21.03
CA ARG A 5 12.61 18.00 21.85
C ARG A 5 13.34 16.80 22.47
N GLU A 6 12.63 15.76 22.87
CA GLU A 6 13.21 14.55 23.47
C GLU A 6 13.94 13.71 22.41
N ALA A 7 13.42 13.65 21.18
CA ALA A 7 14.08 12.95 20.06
C ALA A 7 15.42 13.61 19.67
N PHE A 8 15.52 14.93 19.77
CA PHE A 8 16.75 15.65 19.51
C PHE A 8 17.72 15.67 20.70
N ALA A 9 17.25 15.40 21.92
CA ALA A 9 18.07 15.32 23.13
C ALA A 9 18.90 14.03 23.26
N LEU A 10 18.56 12.97 22.51
CA LEU A 10 19.31 11.71 22.51
C LEU A 10 20.73 11.88 21.95
N SER A 11 21.73 11.38 22.67
CA SER A 11 23.13 11.39 22.23
C SER A 11 23.36 10.42 21.08
N LYS A 12 24.42 10.62 20.28
CA LYS A 12 24.74 9.74 19.13
C LYS A 12 24.98 8.29 19.55
N THR A 13 25.56 8.07 20.73
CA THR A 13 25.81 6.74 21.30
C THR A 13 24.52 6.06 21.75
N GLN A 14 23.62 6.77 22.44
CA GLN A 14 22.30 6.25 22.83
C GLN A 14 21.42 5.86 21.63
N VAL A 15 21.58 6.55 20.50
CA VAL A 15 20.85 6.24 19.24
C VAL A 15 21.46 5.02 18.52
N GLN A 16 22.75 4.75 18.72
CA GLN A 16 23.43 3.58 18.15
C GLN A 16 23.14 2.31 18.94
N ASP A 17 23.09 2.40 20.27
CA ASP A 17 22.86 1.24 21.17
C ASP A 17 21.37 0.87 21.29
N ALA A 18 20.45 1.77 20.93
CA ALA A 18 19.03 1.46 20.94
C ALA A 18 18.66 0.53 19.77
N SER A 19 17.86 -0.49 20.03
CA SER A 19 17.17 -1.33 19.04
C SER A 19 15.72 -0.83 18.86
N PRO A 20 15.47 0.22 18.04
CA PRO A 20 14.11 0.71 17.85
C PRO A 20 13.22 -0.35 17.20
N PRO A 21 11.91 -0.35 17.49
CA PRO A 21 10.96 -1.31 16.92
C PRO A 21 11.03 -1.32 15.39
N GLY A 22 10.97 -2.52 14.83
CA GLY A 22 11.16 -2.76 13.39
C GLY A 22 12.62 -2.81 12.91
N THR A 23 13.60 -2.64 13.80
CA THR A 23 15.02 -2.86 13.47
C THR A 23 15.36 -4.31 13.73
N VAL A 24 15.83 -4.99 12.69
CA VAL A 24 16.15 -6.40 12.73
C VAL A 24 17.55 -6.58 12.14
N GLU A 25 18.41 -7.35 12.82
CA GLU A 25 19.72 -7.70 12.30
C GLU A 25 19.58 -8.70 11.16
N ILE A 26 19.99 -8.31 9.96
CA ILE A 26 19.84 -9.12 8.74
C ILE A 26 21.06 -10.04 8.55
N PHE A 27 22.21 -9.71 9.14
CA PHE A 27 23.46 -10.45 9.00
C PHE A 27 23.95 -10.87 10.37
N ASP A 28 24.10 -12.19 10.56
CA ASP A 28 24.87 -12.73 11.69
C ASP A 28 26.30 -12.95 11.18
N ILE A 29 27.20 -12.09 11.63
CA ILE A 29 28.64 -12.29 11.44
C ILE A 29 29.03 -13.23 12.57
N GLY A 30 28.98 -14.53 12.31
CA GLY A 30 29.34 -15.51 13.32
C GLY A 30 30.74 -15.24 13.86
N ASP A 31 30.84 -14.94 15.16
CA ASP A 31 32.07 -14.92 15.94
C ASP A 31 32.62 -16.35 16.12
N THR A 32 32.85 -17.05 15.01
CA THR A 32 33.63 -18.29 15.01
C THR A 32 35.04 -17.95 14.57
N GLU A 33 35.93 -17.76 15.55
CA GLU A 33 37.38 -17.72 15.35
C GLU A 33 37.80 -18.88 14.42
N GLY A 34 38.21 -18.55 13.19
CA GLY A 34 38.86 -19.49 12.27
C GLY A 34 38.06 -20.04 11.10
N ALA A 35 36.79 -19.67 10.90
CA ALA A 35 36.05 -20.02 9.68
C ALA A 35 35.85 -18.79 8.77
N THR A 36 36.03 -18.95 7.46
CA THR A 36 35.76 -17.90 6.45
C THR A 36 34.44 -17.20 6.72
N PRO A 37 34.36 -15.85 6.60
CA PRO A 37 33.16 -15.07 6.95
C PRO A 37 32.05 -15.32 5.93
N ASN A 38 31.38 -16.45 6.06
CA ASN A 38 30.12 -16.69 5.37
C ASN A 38 29.04 -15.97 6.18
N ALA A 39 28.91 -14.67 5.93
CA ALA A 39 27.83 -13.84 6.49
C ALA A 39 26.49 -14.51 6.16
N SER A 40 25.91 -15.20 7.13
CA SER A 40 24.64 -15.90 6.95
C SER A 40 23.50 -14.91 7.13
N ILE A 41 22.60 -14.85 6.16
CA ILE A 41 21.44 -13.94 6.20
C ILE A 41 20.46 -14.51 7.22
N VAL A 42 20.19 -13.79 8.29
CA VAL A 42 19.19 -14.20 9.28
C VAL A 42 17.80 -13.91 8.73
N LEU A 43 17.03 -14.97 8.49
CA LEU A 43 15.65 -14.87 8.02
C LEU A 43 14.76 -14.40 9.17
N PHE A 44 14.14 -13.24 9.00
CA PHE A 44 13.18 -12.70 9.94
C PHE A 44 11.81 -12.47 9.27
N PRO A 45 10.73 -13.04 9.82
CA PRO A 45 10.69 -13.98 10.95
C PRO A 45 11.36 -15.33 10.61
N LYS A 46 11.86 -16.04 11.63
CA LYS A 46 12.40 -17.40 11.43
C LYS A 46 11.24 -18.29 10.94
N PRO A 47 11.41 -19.02 9.81
CA PRO A 47 10.35 -19.88 9.29
C PRO A 47 9.99 -20.95 10.32
N SER A 48 8.69 -21.14 10.57
CA SER A 48 8.23 -22.26 11.40
C SER A 48 8.52 -23.59 10.69
N ALA A 49 8.64 -24.67 11.45
CA ALA A 49 8.74 -26.03 10.89
C ALA A 49 7.42 -26.50 10.24
N ASP A 50 6.32 -25.79 10.46
CA ASP A 50 5.02 -26.15 9.91
C ASP A 50 4.94 -25.96 8.38
N PRO A 51 4.50 -26.98 7.62
CA PRO A 51 4.29 -26.87 6.16
C PRO A 51 3.21 -25.85 5.75
N ARG A 52 2.44 -25.34 6.72
CA ARG A 52 1.38 -24.34 6.53
C ARG A 52 1.88 -22.90 6.68
N ASP A 53 3.13 -22.70 7.09
CA ASP A 53 3.71 -21.35 7.17
C ASP A 53 3.83 -20.76 5.75
N PRO A 54 3.23 -19.59 5.47
CA PRO A 54 3.34 -18.92 4.18
C PRO A 54 4.79 -18.59 3.77
N LEU A 55 5.74 -18.55 4.72
CA LEU A 55 7.16 -18.35 4.43
C LEU A 55 7.81 -19.58 3.76
N ASN A 56 7.30 -20.77 4.02
CA ASN A 56 7.81 -22.03 3.45
C ASN A 56 7.25 -22.32 2.06
N LEU A 57 6.39 -21.45 1.52
CA LEU A 57 5.81 -21.64 0.20
C LEU A 57 6.89 -21.57 -0.90
N PRO A 58 6.77 -22.41 -1.95
CA PRO A 58 7.71 -22.36 -3.06
C PRO A 58 7.67 -20.98 -3.71
N THR A 59 8.84 -20.48 -4.11
CA THR A 59 9.03 -19.10 -4.58
C THR A 59 8.08 -18.74 -5.74
N TRP A 60 7.76 -19.69 -6.63
CA TRP A 60 6.82 -19.46 -7.73
C TRP A 60 5.40 -19.12 -7.23
N ARG A 61 4.94 -19.71 -6.12
CA ARG A 61 3.63 -19.39 -5.52
C ARG A 61 3.64 -18.02 -4.86
N ARG A 62 4.74 -17.67 -4.18
CA ARG A 62 4.91 -16.34 -3.56
C ARG A 62 4.92 -15.24 -4.62
N VAL A 63 5.64 -15.46 -5.72
CA VAL A 63 5.66 -14.54 -6.87
C VAL A 63 4.30 -14.49 -7.55
N ALA A 64 3.61 -15.62 -7.75
CA ALA A 64 2.28 -15.63 -8.34
C ALA A 64 1.25 -14.87 -7.49
N ALA A 65 1.26 -15.04 -6.16
CA ALA A 65 0.41 -14.30 -5.24
C ALA A 65 0.72 -12.79 -5.27
N LEU A 66 2.00 -12.41 -5.29
CA LEU A 66 2.43 -11.02 -5.44
C LEU A 66 1.94 -10.40 -6.76
N LEU A 67 2.10 -11.09 -7.88
CA LEU A 67 1.64 -10.62 -9.18
C LEU A 67 0.12 -10.50 -9.21
N THR A 68 -0.60 -11.45 -8.63
CA THR A 68 -2.06 -11.42 -8.53
C THR A 68 -2.55 -10.22 -7.70
N ALA A 69 -1.93 -9.99 -6.54
CA ALA A 69 -2.19 -8.83 -5.68
C ALA A 69 -1.90 -7.51 -6.42
N SER A 70 -0.81 -7.47 -7.19
CA SER A 70 -0.41 -6.30 -7.97
C SER A 70 -1.37 -6.03 -9.13
N ILE A 71 -1.78 -7.07 -9.86
CA ILE A 71 -2.78 -6.98 -10.95
C ILE A 71 -4.12 -6.53 -10.38
N TYR A 72 -4.51 -7.01 -9.19
CA TYR A 72 -5.74 -6.58 -8.54
C TYR A 72 -5.74 -5.08 -8.22
N ALA A 73 -4.66 -4.56 -7.63
CA ALA A 73 -4.51 -3.13 -7.37
C ALA A 73 -4.46 -2.28 -8.64
N PHE A 74 -3.81 -2.80 -9.70
CA PHE A 74 -3.83 -2.17 -11.03
C PHE A 74 -5.26 -2.06 -11.56
N VAL A 75 -6.04 -3.15 -11.53
CA VAL A 75 -7.40 -3.17 -12.07
C VAL A 75 -8.34 -2.30 -11.25
N ALA A 76 -8.27 -2.33 -9.91
CA ALA A 76 -9.10 -1.47 -9.07
C ALA A 76 -8.92 0.02 -9.42
N ASN A 77 -7.67 0.48 -9.57
CA ASN A 77 -7.37 1.86 -9.93
C ASN A 77 -7.67 2.17 -11.39
N TYR A 78 -7.42 1.21 -12.29
CA TYR A 78 -7.77 1.33 -13.70
C TYR A 78 -9.27 1.60 -13.88
N LEU A 79 -10.13 0.79 -13.24
CA LEU A 79 -11.60 0.93 -13.30
C LEU A 79 -12.10 2.29 -12.77
N SER A 80 -11.45 2.83 -11.74
CA SER A 80 -11.79 4.15 -11.18
C SER A 80 -11.43 5.29 -12.14
N SER A 81 -10.24 5.26 -12.75
CA SER A 81 -9.77 6.32 -13.64
C SER A 81 -10.30 6.23 -15.08
N LEU A 82 -10.70 5.03 -15.51
CA LEU A 82 -11.20 4.77 -16.87
C LEU A 82 -12.40 5.65 -17.26
N MET A 83 -13.27 5.96 -16.29
CA MET A 83 -14.50 6.70 -16.58
C MET A 83 -14.27 8.21 -16.79
N ALA A 84 -13.22 8.79 -16.20
CA ALA A 84 -12.97 10.23 -16.22
C ALA A 84 -13.06 10.89 -17.61
N PRO A 85 -12.32 10.42 -18.65
CA PRO A 85 -12.41 11.01 -19.98
C PRO A 85 -13.73 10.67 -20.69
N SER A 86 -14.33 9.51 -20.41
CA SER A 86 -15.56 9.07 -21.07
C SER A 86 -16.78 9.92 -20.68
N LEU A 87 -16.76 10.57 -19.50
CA LEU A 87 -17.91 11.35 -18.99
C LEU A 87 -18.35 12.47 -19.93
N GLN A 88 -17.44 13.00 -20.75
CA GLN A 88 -17.74 14.04 -21.75
C GLN A 88 -18.72 13.54 -22.83
N MET A 89 -18.82 12.22 -23.04
CA MET A 89 -19.72 11.60 -24.02
C MET A 89 -21.11 11.29 -23.45
N TRP A 90 -21.36 11.56 -22.17
CA TRP A 90 -22.65 11.31 -21.51
C TRP A 90 -23.84 11.93 -22.25
N PRO A 91 -23.81 13.21 -22.67
CA PRO A 91 -24.96 13.83 -23.34
C PRO A 91 -25.32 13.18 -24.67
N ALA A 92 -24.35 12.58 -25.36
CA ALA A 92 -24.56 11.87 -26.62
C ALA A 92 -25.21 10.49 -26.40
N GLN A 93 -24.87 9.81 -25.30
CA GLN A 93 -25.38 8.46 -25.00
C GLN A 93 -26.75 8.48 -24.30
N PHE A 94 -27.01 9.47 -23.44
CA PHE A 94 -28.27 9.59 -22.70
C PHE A 94 -28.98 10.94 -22.98
N PRO A 95 -29.57 11.12 -24.17
CA PRO A 95 -30.25 12.38 -24.52
C PRO A 95 -31.44 12.72 -23.60
N ASN A 96 -32.05 11.68 -23.02
CA ASN A 96 -33.25 11.80 -22.18
C ASN A 96 -32.94 12.12 -20.70
N ASP A 97 -31.67 12.08 -20.28
CA ASP A 97 -31.23 12.37 -18.91
C ASP A 97 -29.98 13.28 -18.88
N PRO A 98 -30.12 14.55 -19.30
CA PRO A 98 -29.01 15.50 -19.32
C PRO A 98 -28.62 15.87 -17.88
N GLN A 99 -27.48 15.36 -17.43
CA GLN A 99 -26.91 15.69 -16.12
C GLN A 99 -25.79 16.72 -16.26
N PRO A 100 -25.71 17.72 -15.36
CA PRO A 100 -24.60 18.66 -15.32
C PRO A 100 -23.29 17.94 -14.97
N GLN A 101 -22.17 18.46 -15.49
CA GLN A 101 -20.83 17.84 -15.34
C GLN A 101 -20.48 17.55 -13.87
N PHE A 102 -20.81 18.45 -12.93
CA PHE A 102 -20.52 18.24 -11.50
C PHE A 102 -21.18 16.98 -10.93
N ARG A 103 -22.36 16.57 -11.43
CA ARG A 103 -23.02 15.33 -11.01
C ARG A 103 -22.31 14.13 -11.57
N LEU A 104 -21.90 14.18 -12.84
CA LEU A 104 -21.15 13.10 -13.49
C LEU A 104 -19.83 12.83 -12.77
N THR A 105 -19.11 13.86 -12.34
CA THR A 105 -17.87 13.71 -11.55
C THR A 105 -18.11 13.00 -10.20
N ARG A 106 -19.32 13.08 -9.63
CA ARG A 106 -19.66 12.33 -8.40
C ARG A 106 -19.53 10.83 -8.61
N LEU A 107 -19.81 10.29 -9.79
CA LEU A 107 -19.70 8.84 -10.07
C LEU A 107 -18.27 8.31 -9.79
N ILE A 108 -17.26 9.15 -10.05
CA ILE A 108 -15.86 8.85 -9.75
C ILE A 108 -15.57 9.11 -8.26
N ALA A 109 -16.06 10.23 -7.74
CA ALA A 109 -15.85 10.61 -6.34
C ALA A 109 -16.31 9.52 -5.37
N VAL A 110 -17.57 9.04 -5.48
CA VAL A 110 -18.07 7.99 -4.57
C VAL A 110 -17.33 6.67 -4.76
N ASN A 111 -16.87 6.35 -5.96
CA ASN A 111 -16.07 5.16 -6.19
C ASN A 111 -14.74 5.21 -5.40
N ILE A 112 -14.01 6.33 -5.50
CA ILE A 112 -12.77 6.56 -4.76
C ILE A 112 -13.01 6.58 -3.26
N LEU A 113 -14.08 7.24 -2.80
CA LEU A 113 -14.46 7.25 -1.39
C LEU A 113 -14.65 5.84 -0.85
N MET A 114 -15.42 5.01 -1.56
CA MET A 114 -15.70 3.64 -1.15
C MET A 114 -14.48 2.73 -1.24
N LEU A 115 -13.53 3.03 -2.11
CA LEU A 115 -12.25 2.34 -2.21
C LEU A 115 -11.44 2.46 -0.90
N GLY A 116 -11.51 3.60 -0.20
CA GLY A 116 -10.95 3.73 1.15
C GLY A 116 -11.90 3.31 2.27
N ALA A 117 -13.15 3.76 2.23
CA ALA A 117 -14.11 3.59 3.32
C ALA A 117 -14.47 2.11 3.57
N SER A 118 -14.45 1.27 2.53
CA SER A 118 -14.72 -0.17 2.67
C SER A 118 -13.66 -0.91 3.49
N ASN A 119 -12.46 -0.34 3.65
CA ASN A 119 -11.39 -0.96 4.44
C ASN A 119 -11.73 -1.11 5.93
N ILE A 120 -12.66 -0.31 6.44
CA ILE A 120 -13.23 -0.46 7.80
C ILE A 120 -13.75 -1.88 8.03
N TRP A 121 -14.31 -2.50 6.99
CA TRP A 121 -14.89 -3.84 7.07
C TRP A 121 -13.90 -4.91 6.59
N TRP A 122 -13.18 -4.63 5.51
CA TRP A 122 -12.28 -5.61 4.91
C TRP A 122 -11.09 -5.97 5.80
N VAL A 123 -10.55 -5.02 6.56
CA VAL A 123 -9.36 -5.27 7.38
C VAL A 123 -9.67 -6.20 8.57
N PRO A 124 -10.69 -5.92 9.42
CA PRO A 124 -11.09 -6.86 10.47
C PRO A 124 -11.51 -8.22 9.91
N LEU A 125 -12.24 -8.23 8.79
CA LEU A 125 -12.67 -9.48 8.16
C LEU A 125 -11.48 -10.30 7.67
N SER A 126 -10.42 -9.65 7.18
CA SER A 126 -9.21 -10.34 6.71
C SER A 126 -8.33 -10.86 7.86
N ASN A 127 -8.43 -10.26 9.05
CA ASN A 127 -7.75 -10.74 10.24
C ASN A 127 -8.51 -11.93 10.87
N TRP A 128 -9.83 -11.98 10.75
CA TRP A 128 -10.65 -13.07 11.32
C TRP A 128 -10.87 -14.25 10.35
N ALA A 129 -11.32 -13.99 9.13
CA ALA A 129 -11.67 -15.02 8.15
C ALA A 129 -10.49 -15.51 7.31
N GLY A 130 -9.33 -14.85 7.40
CA GLY A 130 -8.19 -15.07 6.52
C GLY A 130 -8.17 -14.17 5.30
N ARG A 131 -7.02 -14.13 4.61
CA ARG A 131 -6.77 -13.20 3.50
C ARG A 131 -7.44 -13.68 2.20
N ARG A 132 -7.44 -14.99 1.93
CA ARG A 132 -7.95 -15.55 0.66
C ARG A 132 -9.47 -15.37 0.48
N PRO A 133 -10.35 -15.75 1.43
CA PRO A 133 -11.79 -15.60 1.22
C PRO A 133 -12.19 -14.14 1.05
N VAL A 134 -11.53 -13.23 1.78
CA VAL A 134 -11.75 -11.78 1.65
C VAL A 134 -11.41 -11.29 0.24
N LEU A 135 -10.25 -11.64 -0.30
CA LEU A 135 -9.85 -11.23 -1.66
C LEU A 135 -10.78 -11.82 -2.73
N ILE A 136 -11.26 -13.06 -2.56
CA ILE A 136 -12.21 -13.69 -3.49
C ILE A 136 -13.56 -12.97 -3.46
N ILE A 137 -14.11 -12.67 -2.28
CA ILE A 137 -15.41 -11.98 -2.16
C ILE A 137 -15.30 -10.56 -2.72
N ALA A 138 -14.21 -9.85 -2.42
CA ALA A 138 -13.99 -8.49 -2.89
C ALA A 138 -13.86 -8.41 -4.43
N THR A 139 -13.08 -9.32 -5.03
CA THR A 139 -12.93 -9.40 -6.49
C THR A 139 -14.20 -9.86 -7.20
N LEU A 140 -14.97 -10.77 -6.59
CA LEU A 140 -16.30 -11.15 -7.08
C LEU A 140 -17.25 -9.95 -7.07
N MET A 141 -17.31 -9.22 -5.95
CA MET A 141 -18.12 -8.03 -5.78
C MET A 141 -17.75 -6.97 -6.83
N MET A 142 -16.46 -6.72 -7.04
CA MET A 142 -15.97 -5.82 -8.08
C MET A 142 -16.41 -6.27 -9.49
N THR A 143 -16.37 -7.56 -9.79
CA THR A 143 -16.77 -8.12 -11.09
C THR A 143 -18.26 -7.97 -11.34
N VAL A 144 -19.10 -8.38 -10.37
CA VAL A 144 -20.57 -8.28 -10.46
C VAL A 144 -21.00 -6.82 -10.60
N CYS A 145 -20.40 -5.90 -9.83
CA CYS A 145 -20.72 -4.48 -9.93
C CYS A 145 -20.25 -3.85 -11.25
N SER A 146 -19.18 -4.38 -11.86
CA SER A 146 -18.74 -3.96 -13.19
C SER A 146 -19.74 -4.38 -14.27
N VAL A 147 -20.32 -5.59 -14.15
CA VAL A 147 -21.40 -6.04 -15.04
C VAL A 147 -22.65 -5.17 -14.85
N TRP A 148 -23.01 -4.88 -13.61
CA TRP A 148 -24.12 -3.99 -13.30
C TRP A 148 -23.89 -2.59 -13.91
N GLY A 149 -22.69 -2.04 -13.77
CA GLY A 149 -22.31 -0.77 -14.39
C GLY A 149 -22.43 -0.77 -15.91
N ALA A 150 -22.11 -1.87 -16.59
CA ALA A 150 -22.24 -2.01 -18.04
C ALA A 150 -23.69 -2.00 -18.52
N THR A 151 -24.61 -2.52 -17.71
CA THR A 151 -26.05 -2.60 -18.03
C THR A 151 -26.86 -1.40 -17.50
N ALA A 152 -26.23 -0.47 -16.79
CA ALA A 152 -26.92 0.64 -16.14
C ALA A 152 -27.33 1.70 -17.16
N THR A 153 -28.64 1.95 -17.27
CA THR A 153 -29.23 2.94 -18.20
C THR A 153 -29.64 4.26 -17.53
N SER A 154 -29.39 4.40 -16.23
CA SER A 154 -29.75 5.58 -15.45
C SER A 154 -28.59 6.02 -14.56
N TYR A 155 -28.45 7.33 -14.36
CA TYR A 155 -27.44 7.93 -13.49
C TYR A 155 -27.45 7.33 -12.08
N ASN A 156 -28.61 7.17 -11.45
CA ASN A 156 -28.71 6.63 -10.08
C ASN A 156 -28.34 5.14 -10.00
N SER A 157 -28.68 4.36 -11.03
CA SER A 157 -28.28 2.94 -11.09
C SER A 157 -26.77 2.83 -11.27
N LEU A 158 -26.17 3.67 -12.11
CA LEU A 158 -24.73 3.70 -12.32
C LEU A 158 -24.00 4.16 -11.05
N LEU A 159 -24.53 5.17 -10.36
CA LEU A 159 -24.01 5.65 -9.06
C LEU A 159 -23.98 4.52 -8.03
N ALA A 160 -25.07 3.76 -7.91
CA ALA A 160 -25.14 2.61 -7.01
C ALA A 160 -24.10 1.54 -7.38
N ALA A 161 -24.01 1.17 -8.66
CA ALA A 161 -23.00 0.22 -9.14
C ALA A 161 -21.57 0.68 -8.79
N ARG A 162 -21.29 1.99 -8.85
CA ARG A 162 -19.97 2.57 -8.52
C ARG A 162 -19.63 2.54 -7.04
N ILE A 163 -20.62 2.72 -6.17
CA ILE A 163 -20.45 2.59 -4.71
C ILE A 163 -20.00 1.17 -4.36
N PHE A 164 -20.72 0.16 -4.86
CA PHE A 164 -20.39 -1.23 -4.60
C PHE A 164 -19.11 -1.68 -5.35
N GLN A 165 -18.85 -1.18 -6.56
CA GLN A 165 -17.60 -1.45 -7.26
C GLN A 165 -16.39 -0.91 -6.48
N GLY A 166 -16.48 0.31 -5.93
CA GLY A 166 -15.42 0.90 -5.12
C GLY A 166 -15.20 0.12 -3.82
N ALA A 167 -16.28 -0.34 -3.19
CA ALA A 167 -16.18 -1.20 -2.01
C ALA A 167 -15.51 -2.55 -2.33
N GLY A 168 -15.77 -3.15 -3.50
CA GLY A 168 -15.04 -4.32 -3.97
C GLY A 168 -13.55 -4.02 -4.11
N GLY A 169 -13.19 -2.94 -4.82
CA GLY A 169 -11.80 -2.54 -5.06
C GLY A 169 -10.99 -2.17 -3.81
N GLY A 170 -11.63 -1.77 -2.70
CA GLY A 170 -10.93 -1.29 -1.51
C GLY A 170 -10.02 -2.33 -0.86
N ALA A 171 -10.42 -3.61 -0.87
CA ALA A 171 -9.58 -4.69 -0.38
C ALA A 171 -8.22 -4.80 -1.11
N SER A 172 -8.12 -4.30 -2.36
CA SER A 172 -6.84 -4.25 -3.06
C SER A 172 -5.85 -3.32 -2.39
N GLU A 173 -6.29 -2.23 -1.76
CA GLU A 173 -5.36 -1.25 -1.18
C GLU A 173 -4.75 -1.77 0.11
N THR A 174 -5.53 -2.43 0.96
CA THR A 174 -5.15 -2.78 2.35
C THR A 174 -4.78 -4.24 2.54
N VAL A 175 -5.60 -5.16 2.01
CA VAL A 175 -5.42 -6.60 2.20
C VAL A 175 -4.31 -7.14 1.30
N ALA A 176 -4.13 -6.57 0.10
CA ALA A 176 -3.09 -6.99 -0.83
C ALA A 176 -1.66 -6.73 -0.32
N PRO A 177 -1.30 -5.53 0.21
CA PRO A 177 0.01 -5.35 0.84
C PRO A 177 0.14 -6.15 2.14
N ALA A 178 -0.93 -6.35 2.92
CA ALA A 178 -0.89 -7.25 4.08
C ALA A 178 -0.49 -8.68 3.67
N LEU A 179 -1.11 -9.22 2.60
CA LEU A 179 -0.75 -10.52 2.03
C LEU A 179 0.73 -10.60 1.62
N VAL A 180 1.26 -9.57 0.95
CA VAL A 180 2.68 -9.51 0.58
C VAL A 180 3.57 -9.47 1.84
N GLY A 181 3.12 -8.80 2.89
CA GLY A 181 3.79 -8.75 4.18
C GLY A 181 3.88 -10.10 4.90
N ASP A 182 2.86 -10.93 4.73
CA ASP A 182 2.76 -12.24 5.41
C ASP A 182 3.63 -13.31 4.70
N MET A 183 3.94 -13.12 3.40
CA MET A 183 4.59 -14.12 2.54
C MET A 183 6.08 -13.87 2.24
N PHE A 184 6.59 -12.66 2.47
CA PHE A 184 7.98 -12.27 2.14
C PHE A 184 8.77 -11.91 3.39
N PHE A 185 10.01 -12.39 3.46
CA PHE A 185 10.97 -12.05 4.51
C PHE A 185 11.34 -10.55 4.47
N ALA A 186 11.77 -10.00 5.61
CA ALA A 186 12.10 -8.59 5.74
C ALA A 186 13.09 -8.06 4.68
N HIS A 187 14.09 -8.84 4.28
CA HIS A 187 15.11 -8.43 3.29
C HIS A 187 14.57 -8.34 1.85
N GLU A 188 13.50 -9.09 1.53
CA GLU A 188 12.87 -9.13 0.20
C GLU A 188 11.55 -8.34 0.14
N ARG A 189 10.89 -8.12 1.29
CA ARG A 189 9.59 -7.47 1.42
C ARG A 189 9.54 -6.11 0.75
N GLY A 190 10.56 -5.27 0.95
CA GLY A 190 10.63 -3.95 0.34
C GLY A 190 10.68 -3.97 -1.19
N ARG A 191 11.29 -5.00 -1.81
CA ARG A 191 11.28 -5.19 -3.27
C ARG A 191 9.91 -5.64 -3.76
N ALA A 192 9.28 -6.57 -3.05
CA ALA A 192 7.94 -7.04 -3.39
C ALA A 192 6.90 -5.89 -3.33
N MET A 193 6.96 -5.07 -2.27
CA MET A 193 6.10 -3.88 -2.13
C MET A 193 6.32 -2.84 -3.22
N ALA A 194 7.56 -2.68 -3.70
CA ALA A 194 7.84 -1.79 -4.81
C ALA A 194 7.14 -2.24 -6.11
N VAL A 195 7.16 -3.55 -6.41
CA VAL A 195 6.45 -4.12 -7.57
C VAL A 195 4.95 -3.84 -7.47
N TYR A 196 4.35 -4.12 -6.31
CA TYR A 196 2.94 -3.83 -6.04
C TYR A 196 2.61 -2.34 -6.28
N THR A 197 3.45 -1.43 -5.77
CA THR A 197 3.22 0.01 -5.89
C THR A 197 3.34 0.50 -7.35
N ILE A 198 4.23 -0.09 -8.15
CA ILE A 198 4.36 0.23 -9.58
C ILE A 198 3.05 -0.10 -10.30
N PHE A 199 2.47 -1.27 -10.04
CA PHE A 199 1.20 -1.68 -10.64
C PHE A 199 0.03 -0.80 -10.17
N LEU A 200 -0.01 -0.47 -8.89
CA LEU A 200 -0.99 0.46 -8.32
C LEU A 200 -0.98 1.81 -9.06
N ALA A 201 0.20 2.41 -9.25
CA ALA A 201 0.36 3.69 -9.94
C ALA A 201 0.10 3.59 -11.45
N ALA A 202 0.51 2.49 -12.07
CA ALA A 202 0.28 2.24 -13.49
C ALA A 202 -1.22 2.11 -13.81
N GLY A 203 -2.02 1.55 -12.89
CA GLY A 203 -3.46 1.36 -13.07
C GLY A 203 -4.21 2.66 -13.35
N ALA A 204 -4.03 3.67 -12.50
CA ALA A 204 -4.69 4.97 -12.66
C ALA A 204 -4.30 5.67 -13.97
N THR A 205 -3.00 5.67 -14.29
CA THR A 205 -2.46 6.29 -15.52
C THR A 205 -2.98 5.59 -16.77
N ALA A 206 -2.95 4.25 -16.81
CA ALA A 206 -3.44 3.47 -17.93
C ALA A 206 -4.96 3.61 -18.10
N GLY A 207 -5.71 3.65 -17.00
CA GLY A 207 -7.17 3.86 -17.02
C GLY A 207 -7.53 5.21 -17.62
N GLY A 208 -6.93 6.29 -17.12
CA GLY A 208 -7.18 7.64 -17.63
C GLY A 208 -6.82 7.82 -19.12
N LEU A 209 -5.71 7.23 -19.57
CA LEU A 209 -5.30 7.30 -20.98
C LEU A 209 -6.20 6.48 -21.91
N SER A 210 -6.52 5.25 -21.52
CA SER A 210 -7.28 4.34 -22.38
C SER A 210 -8.78 4.65 -22.42
N GLY A 211 -9.36 5.22 -21.35
CA GLY A 211 -10.79 5.47 -21.24
C GLY A 211 -11.35 6.36 -22.34
N GLY A 212 -10.64 7.44 -22.70
CA GLY A 212 -11.08 8.36 -23.75
C GLY A 212 -10.99 7.73 -25.13
N TYR A 213 -9.91 6.99 -25.39
CA TYR A 213 -9.69 6.31 -26.66
C TYR A 213 -10.74 5.22 -26.92
N ILE A 214 -11.02 4.39 -25.91
CA ILE A 214 -12.02 3.32 -26.01
C ILE A 214 -13.41 3.90 -26.22
N ALA A 215 -13.78 4.91 -25.43
CA ALA A 215 -15.10 5.54 -25.52
C ALA A 215 -15.33 6.21 -26.88
N PHE A 216 -14.31 6.88 -27.44
CA PHE A 216 -14.44 7.58 -28.72
C PHE A 216 -14.59 6.64 -29.92
N HIS A 217 -13.80 5.55 -29.98
CA HIS A 217 -13.81 4.64 -31.13
C HIS A 217 -14.85 3.53 -31.04
N TYR A 218 -15.06 2.97 -29.85
CA TYR A 218 -15.91 1.78 -29.64
C TYR A 218 -17.19 2.10 -28.86
N GLY A 219 -17.41 3.37 -28.50
CA GLY A 219 -18.58 3.82 -27.77
C GLY A 219 -18.44 3.70 -26.25
N TRP A 220 -19.34 4.39 -25.54
CA TRP A 220 -19.36 4.47 -24.07
C TRP A 220 -19.43 3.09 -23.40
N ASP A 221 -20.31 2.20 -23.88
CA ASP A 221 -20.58 0.90 -23.26
C ASP A 221 -19.35 -0.02 -23.26
N SER A 222 -18.49 0.09 -24.29
CA SER A 222 -17.26 -0.70 -24.42
C SER A 222 -16.29 -0.48 -23.26
N THR A 223 -16.28 0.73 -22.69
CA THR A 223 -15.49 1.09 -21.50
C THR A 223 -15.83 0.20 -20.30
N PHE A 224 -17.11 -0.12 -20.13
CA PHE A 224 -17.59 -0.98 -19.07
C PHE A 224 -17.33 -2.46 -19.34
N TRP A 225 -17.47 -2.90 -20.60
CA TRP A 225 -17.16 -4.28 -20.96
C TRP A 225 -15.68 -4.63 -20.79
N VAL A 226 -14.78 -3.69 -21.10
CA VAL A 226 -13.34 -3.84 -20.80
C VAL A 226 -13.11 -3.96 -19.29
N SER A 227 -13.84 -3.16 -18.50
CA SER A 227 -13.79 -3.24 -17.03
C SER A 227 -14.23 -4.62 -16.51
N VAL A 228 -15.30 -5.19 -17.08
CA VAL A 228 -15.77 -6.54 -16.75
C VAL A 228 -14.73 -7.59 -17.08
N GLY A 229 -14.11 -7.52 -18.27
CA GLY A 229 -13.07 -8.46 -18.69
C GLY A 229 -11.86 -8.46 -17.75
N LEU A 230 -11.37 -7.27 -17.39
CA LEU A 230 -10.25 -7.12 -16.45
C LEU A 230 -10.61 -7.56 -15.02
N ALA A 231 -11.79 -7.19 -14.53
CA ALA A 231 -12.26 -7.60 -13.21
C ALA A 231 -12.45 -9.13 -13.12
N GLY A 232 -13.03 -9.75 -14.15
CA GLY A 232 -13.19 -11.20 -14.25
C GLY A 232 -11.84 -11.93 -14.32
N PHE A 233 -10.87 -11.39 -15.07
CA PHE A 233 -9.51 -11.92 -15.10
C PHE A 233 -8.84 -11.85 -13.71
N CYS A 234 -8.99 -10.74 -12.99
CA CYS A 234 -8.54 -10.63 -11.61
C CYS A 234 -9.17 -11.68 -10.72
N PHE A 235 -10.50 -11.84 -10.78
CA PHE A 235 -11.23 -12.84 -9.99
C PHE A 235 -10.71 -14.26 -10.23
N LEU A 236 -10.54 -14.67 -11.50
CA LEU A 236 -10.00 -15.99 -11.84
C LEU A 236 -8.57 -16.18 -11.32
N THR A 237 -7.73 -15.15 -11.47
CA THR A 237 -6.33 -15.20 -11.02
C THR A 237 -6.27 -15.29 -9.48
N THR A 238 -7.12 -14.55 -8.77
CA THR A 238 -7.24 -14.60 -7.30
C THR A 238 -7.70 -15.96 -6.81
N LEU A 239 -8.64 -16.62 -7.51
CA LEU A 239 -9.11 -17.96 -7.14
C LEU A 239 -8.00 -19.02 -7.19
N ILE A 240 -7.14 -18.95 -8.22
CA ILE A 240 -6.13 -19.99 -8.53
C ILE A 240 -4.83 -19.76 -7.74
N PHE A 241 -4.35 -18.53 -7.65
CA PHE A 241 -2.98 -18.24 -7.22
C PHE A 241 -2.83 -17.73 -5.79
N VAL A 242 -3.89 -17.28 -5.12
CA VAL A 242 -3.81 -16.76 -3.76
C VAL A 242 -3.96 -17.89 -2.74
N PRO A 243 -2.89 -18.27 -2.01
CA PRO A 243 -3.00 -19.19 -0.89
C PRO A 243 -3.57 -18.48 0.35
N GLU A 244 -4.04 -19.24 1.33
CA GLU A 244 -4.33 -18.70 2.66
C GLU A 244 -3.02 -18.35 3.37
N SER A 245 -2.90 -17.12 3.86
CA SER A 245 -1.65 -16.59 4.46
C SER A 245 -1.78 -16.21 5.93
N LEU A 246 -2.98 -16.29 6.52
CA LEU A 246 -3.15 -16.03 7.95
C LEU A 246 -2.54 -17.19 8.74
N PHE A 247 -1.38 -16.96 9.34
CA PHE A 247 -0.69 -17.92 10.20
C PHE A 247 -0.29 -17.23 11.50
N ASP A 248 -0.88 -17.69 12.60
CA ASP A 248 -0.59 -17.15 13.94
C ASP A 248 0.76 -17.72 14.41
N ARG A 249 1.82 -16.92 14.28
CA ARG A 249 3.12 -17.26 14.84
C ARG A 249 3.07 -16.85 16.29
N ALA A 250 2.98 -17.82 17.20
CA ALA A 250 3.20 -17.57 18.63
C ALA A 250 4.49 -16.76 18.77
N GLU A 251 4.40 -15.53 19.28
CA GLU A 251 5.59 -14.72 19.54
C GLU A 251 6.53 -15.56 20.41
N PRO A 252 7.83 -15.68 20.07
CA PRO A 252 8.76 -16.18 21.06
C PRO A 252 8.65 -15.21 22.23
N SER A 253 8.14 -15.72 23.36
CA SER A 253 8.20 -15.05 24.65
C SER A 253 9.55 -14.36 24.74
N SER A 254 9.54 -13.03 24.85
CA SER A 254 10.73 -12.25 25.16
C SER A 254 11.58 -13.07 26.14
N PRO A 255 12.85 -13.40 25.83
CA PRO A 255 13.66 -14.07 26.83
C PRO A 255 13.61 -13.15 28.05
N GLU A 256 13.03 -13.65 29.13
CA GLU A 256 13.24 -13.09 30.46
C GLU A 256 14.74 -12.80 30.51
N LEU A 257 15.09 -11.55 30.83
CA LEU A 257 16.46 -11.17 31.09
C LEU A 257 16.99 -12.13 32.17
N SER A 258 17.64 -13.22 31.74
CA SER A 258 18.45 -14.03 32.61
C SER A 258 19.65 -13.17 32.97
N ASP A 259 19.71 -12.80 34.25
CA ASP A 259 20.65 -11.94 34.98
C ASP A 259 22.15 -12.32 34.86
N GLU A 260 22.66 -12.63 33.67
CA GLU A 260 24.01 -13.19 33.49
C GLU A 260 24.95 -12.37 32.59
N LYS A 261 24.66 -11.08 32.37
CA LYS A 261 25.61 -10.14 31.73
C LYS A 261 26.01 -8.97 32.64
N GLN A 262 26.34 -9.28 33.90
CA GLN A 262 26.91 -8.32 34.86
C GLN A 262 28.38 -8.54 35.24
N LYS A 263 29.13 -9.41 34.54
CA LYS A 263 30.60 -9.53 34.73
C LYS A 263 31.34 -9.66 33.41
N GLY A 264 31.89 -8.54 32.96
CA GLY A 264 32.78 -8.50 31.78
C GLY A 264 32.94 -7.09 31.23
N GLN A 265 33.40 -6.16 32.06
CA GLN A 265 33.80 -4.83 31.61
C GLN A 265 35.14 -4.87 30.84
N ALA A 266 35.21 -4.03 29.81
CA ALA A 266 36.38 -3.40 29.18
C ALA A 266 37.30 -4.28 28.30
N ILE A 267 37.37 -3.92 27.00
CA ILE A 267 38.58 -3.47 26.27
C ILE A 267 38.13 -2.96 24.86
N HIS A 268 38.81 -1.90 24.38
CA HIS A 268 38.83 -1.33 23.02
C HIS A 268 38.82 -2.39 21.88
N GLU A 269 38.43 -2.13 20.63
CA GLU A 269 38.94 -1.11 19.71
C GLU A 269 38.17 -1.16 18.37
N GLU A 270 38.40 -0.15 17.51
CA GLU A 270 37.80 0.13 16.20
C GLU A 270 37.78 -1.04 15.18
N SER A 271 36.78 -1.08 14.28
CA SER A 271 37.05 -1.09 12.82
C SER A 271 35.81 -1.10 11.91
N HIS A 272 35.79 -0.06 11.05
CA HIS A 272 35.40 -0.03 9.64
C HIS A 272 33.94 -0.26 9.19
N GLU A 273 33.27 0.88 8.96
CA GLU A 273 32.19 1.05 7.98
C GLU A 273 32.61 0.60 6.57
N LEU A 274 31.94 -0.40 6.03
CA LEU A 274 31.89 -0.67 4.58
C LEU A 274 30.57 -0.11 4.02
N VAL A 275 30.53 1.22 3.85
CA VAL A 275 29.48 1.86 3.06
C VAL A 275 29.71 1.48 1.60
N GLN A 276 28.89 0.56 1.07
CA GLN A 276 28.88 0.26 -0.35
C GLN A 276 28.56 1.55 -1.15
N PRO A 277 29.29 1.84 -2.24
CA PRO A 277 29.07 3.07 -3.00
C PRO A 277 27.69 3.04 -3.65
N LEU A 278 26.84 4.00 -3.29
CA LEU A 278 25.57 4.27 -3.93
C LEU A 278 25.79 4.46 -5.43
N SER A 279 25.33 3.52 -6.25
CA SER A 279 25.28 3.71 -7.70
C SER A 279 24.38 4.92 -8.03
N LEU A 280 24.73 5.72 -9.03
CA LEU A 280 23.96 6.90 -9.48
C LEU A 280 22.52 6.55 -9.90
N VAL A 281 22.27 5.28 -10.24
CA VAL A 281 20.92 4.73 -10.51
C VAL A 281 20.09 4.56 -9.23
N ALA A 282 20.74 4.32 -8.08
CA ALA A 282 20.08 4.28 -6.76
C ALA A 282 19.74 5.67 -6.22
N SER A 283 20.47 6.72 -6.62
CA SER A 283 20.16 8.12 -6.25
C SER A 283 19.06 8.76 -7.09
N LEU A 284 18.75 8.22 -8.27
CA LEU A 284 17.72 8.77 -9.19
C LEU A 284 16.27 8.39 -8.82
N GLY A 285 16.02 7.80 -7.64
CA GLY A 285 14.65 7.62 -7.13
C GLY A 285 13.78 6.57 -7.86
N PHE A 286 14.26 5.96 -8.96
CA PHE A 286 13.50 4.96 -9.71
C PHE A 286 13.29 3.62 -8.99
N ARG A 287 14.01 3.36 -7.89
CA ARG A 287 13.90 2.08 -7.15
C ARG A 287 12.86 2.09 -6.04
N ARG A 288 12.43 3.27 -5.56
CA ARG A 288 11.43 3.40 -4.50
C ARG A 288 10.53 4.58 -4.86
N PRO A 289 9.26 4.35 -5.26
CA PRO A 289 8.36 5.47 -5.47
C PRO A 289 8.29 6.29 -4.17
N VAL A 290 8.73 7.55 -4.22
CA VAL A 290 8.78 8.49 -3.07
C VAL A 290 7.45 8.57 -2.29
N PRO A 291 6.26 8.45 -2.92
CA PRO A 291 4.98 8.39 -2.18
C PRO A 291 4.81 7.17 -1.27
N SER A 292 5.61 6.11 -1.44
CA SER A 292 5.47 4.83 -0.73
C SER A 292 6.41 4.67 0.47
N ILE A 293 7.30 5.64 0.71
CA ILE A 293 8.27 5.56 1.81
C ILE A 293 7.55 5.55 3.16
N GLY A 294 6.48 6.36 3.31
CA GLY A 294 5.68 6.41 4.53
C GLY A 294 4.98 5.07 4.84
N PHE A 295 4.37 4.44 3.83
CA PHE A 295 3.68 3.15 3.99
C PHE A 295 4.65 2.02 4.32
N ASN A 296 5.76 1.90 3.58
CA ASN A 296 6.79 0.90 3.86
C ASN A 296 7.39 1.11 5.24
N TYR A 297 7.66 2.36 5.62
CA TYR A 297 8.17 2.70 6.93
C TYR A 297 7.23 2.29 8.06
N LEU A 298 5.91 2.47 7.88
CA LEU A 298 4.91 2.11 8.87
C LEU A 298 4.81 0.57 9.02
N ILE A 299 4.80 -0.12 7.89
CA ILE A 299 4.81 -1.60 7.82
C ILE A 299 6.04 -2.19 8.52
N ASP A 300 7.22 -1.61 8.27
CA ASP A 300 8.48 -2.12 8.80
C ASP A 300 8.69 -1.71 10.27
N ALA A 301 8.24 -0.53 10.68
CA ALA A 301 8.43 -0.04 12.06
C ALA A 301 7.41 -0.62 13.06
N TYR A 302 6.18 -0.91 12.61
CA TYR A 302 5.06 -1.30 13.48
C TYR A 302 4.29 -2.47 12.90
N THR A 303 4.90 -3.65 12.80
CA THR A 303 4.33 -4.85 12.15
C THR A 303 2.96 -5.26 12.70
N VAL A 304 2.73 -5.10 14.02
CA VAL A 304 1.46 -5.47 14.69
C VAL A 304 0.34 -4.47 14.41
N ALA A 305 0.63 -3.17 14.41
CA ALA A 305 -0.36 -2.11 14.14
C ALA A 305 -0.41 -1.67 12.67
N ALA A 306 0.41 -2.27 11.80
CA ALA A 306 0.57 -1.84 10.42
C ALA A 306 -0.76 -1.87 9.65
N SER A 307 -1.57 -2.90 9.84
CA SER A 307 -2.85 -3.05 9.13
C SER A 307 -3.88 -1.98 9.54
N ASP A 308 -3.97 -1.65 10.83
CA ASP A 308 -4.89 -0.63 11.34
C ASP A 308 -4.47 0.78 10.92
N CYS A 309 -3.18 1.12 11.05
CA CYS A 309 -2.66 2.40 10.57
C CYS A 309 -2.84 2.56 9.06
N PHE A 310 -2.65 1.48 8.29
CA PHE A 310 -2.84 1.49 6.85
C PHE A 310 -4.33 1.71 6.48
N THR A 311 -5.24 1.14 7.26
CA THR A 311 -6.69 1.39 7.14
C THR A 311 -7.02 2.87 7.36
N VAL A 312 -6.51 3.46 8.44
CA VAL A 312 -6.73 4.90 8.73
C VAL A 312 -6.16 5.78 7.62
N ALA A 313 -4.94 5.48 7.15
CA ALA A 313 -4.31 6.24 6.08
C ALA A 313 -5.09 6.18 4.76
N THR A 314 -5.59 5.01 4.37
CA THR A 314 -6.39 4.84 3.14
C THR A 314 -7.75 5.53 3.23
N ILE A 315 -8.41 5.50 4.40
CA ILE A 315 -9.65 6.24 4.65
C ILE A 315 -9.41 7.74 4.53
N ILE A 316 -8.39 8.28 5.21
CA ILE A 316 -8.05 9.70 5.15
C ILE A 316 -7.74 10.12 3.71
N ARG A 317 -6.91 9.35 3.00
CA ARG A 317 -6.58 9.59 1.58
C ARG A 317 -7.85 9.66 0.73
N SER A 318 -8.79 8.75 0.93
CA SER A 318 -10.01 8.65 0.14
C SER A 318 -11.04 9.72 0.49
N CYS A 319 -11.14 10.11 1.76
CA CYS A 319 -11.95 11.25 2.19
C CYS A 319 -11.42 12.57 1.62
N ILE A 320 -10.10 12.77 1.64
CA ILE A 320 -9.46 13.96 1.03
C ILE A 320 -9.71 13.96 -0.48
N ALA A 321 -9.49 12.83 -1.17
CA ALA A 321 -9.74 12.72 -2.61
C ALA A 321 -11.23 12.94 -2.98
N PHE A 322 -12.14 12.46 -2.15
CA PHE A 322 -13.57 12.70 -2.31
C PHE A 322 -13.93 14.17 -2.14
N ALA A 323 -13.54 14.79 -1.03
CA ALA A 323 -13.77 16.20 -0.76
C ALA A 323 -13.17 17.09 -1.85
N TRP A 324 -11.96 16.74 -2.28
CA TRP A 324 -11.25 17.39 -3.38
C TRP A 324 -12.08 17.45 -4.66
N THR A 325 -12.77 16.36 -4.99
CA THR A 325 -13.54 16.25 -6.24
C THR A 325 -14.72 17.23 -6.30
N PHE A 326 -15.26 17.68 -5.16
CA PHE A 326 -16.31 18.70 -5.14
C PHE A 326 -15.77 20.11 -5.31
N PHE A 327 -14.59 20.38 -4.74
CA PHE A 327 -14.01 21.72 -4.75
C PHE A 327 -13.27 22.05 -6.05
N VAL A 328 -12.56 21.07 -6.62
CA VAL A 328 -11.70 21.29 -7.79
C VAL A 328 -12.49 21.74 -9.01
N SER A 329 -13.67 21.15 -9.23
CA SER A 329 -14.51 21.49 -10.39
C SER A 329 -14.90 22.97 -10.36
N ASP A 330 -15.39 23.46 -9.21
CA ASP A 330 -15.78 24.87 -9.09
C ASP A 330 -14.57 25.80 -9.16
N TRP A 331 -13.43 25.41 -8.60
CA TRP A 331 -12.21 26.20 -8.65
C TRP A 331 -11.67 26.33 -10.08
N GLU A 332 -11.64 25.24 -10.85
CA GLU A 332 -11.21 25.24 -12.26
C GLU A 332 -12.10 26.14 -13.13
N HIS A 333 -13.41 26.21 -12.86
CA HIS A 333 -14.32 27.08 -13.62
C HIS A 333 -14.08 28.57 -13.34
N HIS A 334 -13.66 28.95 -12.13
CA HIS A 334 -13.44 30.36 -11.76
C HIS A 334 -12.01 30.85 -12.07
N SER A 335 -11.00 30.05 -11.72
CA SER A 335 -9.57 30.42 -11.80
C SER A 335 -8.85 29.86 -13.03
N GLY A 336 -9.52 28.96 -13.79
CA GLY A 336 -8.86 28.15 -14.80
C GLY A 336 -8.02 27.00 -14.20
N PRO A 337 -7.49 26.09 -15.04
CA PRO A 337 -6.76 24.92 -14.56
C PRO A 337 -5.37 25.23 -14.00
N ALA A 338 -4.70 26.29 -14.47
CA ALA A 338 -3.30 26.56 -14.14
C ALA A 338 -3.06 26.84 -12.65
N GLU A 339 -3.95 27.60 -11.99
CA GLU A 339 -3.81 27.94 -10.56
C GLU A 339 -3.94 26.71 -9.64
N PRO A 340 -5.01 25.89 -9.72
CA PRO A 340 -5.11 24.65 -8.94
C PRO A 340 -3.88 23.77 -9.14
N PHE A 341 -3.54 23.41 -10.39
CA PHE A 341 -2.41 22.51 -10.66
C PHE A 341 -1.07 23.06 -10.15
N GLY A 342 -0.84 24.37 -10.26
CA GLY A 342 0.37 25.03 -9.73
C GLY A 342 0.48 24.92 -8.20
N ILE A 343 -0.62 25.18 -7.48
CA ILE A 343 -0.66 25.06 -6.02
C ILE A 343 -0.48 23.60 -5.59
N PHE A 344 -1.05 22.63 -6.31
CA PHE A 344 -0.80 21.20 -6.04
C PHE A 344 0.65 20.82 -6.25
N GLY A 345 1.26 21.25 -7.34
CA GLY A 345 2.67 21.01 -7.59
C GLY A 345 3.54 21.55 -6.45
N MET A 346 3.23 22.76 -5.97
CA MET A 346 3.93 23.37 -4.83
C MET A 346 3.72 22.59 -3.52
N LEU A 347 2.48 22.22 -3.19
CA LEU A 347 2.18 21.44 -1.98
C LEU A 347 2.83 20.06 -2.02
N MET A 348 2.76 19.35 -3.15
CA MET A 348 3.44 18.07 -3.37
C MET A 348 4.95 18.21 -3.22
N GLY A 349 5.55 19.29 -3.75
CA GLY A 349 6.97 19.59 -3.55
C GLY A 349 7.31 19.83 -2.08
N LEU A 350 6.51 20.62 -1.37
CA LEU A 350 6.72 20.94 0.04
C LEU A 350 6.58 19.70 0.95
N PHE A 351 5.58 18.86 0.71
CA PHE A 351 5.44 17.57 1.40
C PHE A 351 6.55 16.58 1.00
N SER A 352 7.09 16.67 -0.21
CA SER A 352 8.24 15.85 -0.58
C SER A 352 9.50 16.27 0.20
N LEU A 353 9.68 17.56 0.49
CA LEU A 353 10.78 18.06 1.31
C LEU A 353 10.73 17.59 2.76
N THR A 354 9.53 17.37 3.34
CA THR A 354 9.41 16.81 4.70
C THR A 354 9.88 15.35 4.81
N THR A 355 10.12 14.68 3.67
CA THR A 355 10.77 13.36 3.62
C THR A 355 12.24 13.44 4.07
N ILE A 356 12.93 14.58 3.85
CA ILE A 356 14.35 14.74 4.18
C ILE A 356 14.59 14.66 5.71
N PRO A 357 13.84 15.38 6.57
CA PRO A 357 13.91 15.19 8.02
C PRO A 357 13.64 13.75 8.47
N LEU A 358 12.68 13.07 7.84
CA LEU A 358 12.35 11.70 8.19
C LEU A 358 13.49 10.72 7.86
N TRP A 359 14.21 10.99 6.77
CA TRP A 359 15.40 10.23 6.38
C TRP A 359 16.58 10.46 7.33
N LEU A 360 16.84 11.72 7.73
CA LEU A 360 17.94 12.07 8.63
C LEU A 360 17.68 11.67 10.09
N TYR A 361 16.44 11.81 10.56
CA TYR A 361 16.09 11.64 11.98
C TYR A 361 15.20 10.44 12.28
N GLY A 362 14.93 9.58 11.28
CA GLY A 362 14.03 8.44 11.42
C GLY A 362 14.36 7.53 12.61
N LYS A 363 15.64 7.19 12.83
CA LYS A 363 16.07 6.37 13.98
C LYS A 363 15.69 7.02 15.32
N ARG A 364 15.90 8.33 15.47
CA ARG A 364 15.58 9.07 16.70
C ARG A 364 14.08 9.13 16.96
N LEU A 365 13.30 9.34 15.90
CA LEU A 365 11.83 9.37 15.99
C LEU A 365 11.27 8.02 16.46
N ARG A 366 11.79 6.89 15.95
CA ARG A 366 11.34 5.55 16.37
C ARG A 366 11.60 5.26 17.84
N ILE A 367 12.79 5.61 18.35
CA ILE A 367 13.15 5.39 19.76
C ILE A 367 12.16 6.11 20.68
N VAL A 368 11.76 7.33 20.32
CA VAL A 368 10.84 8.15 21.10
C VAL A 368 9.38 7.71 20.97
N THR A 369 8.97 7.18 19.82
CA THR A 369 7.58 6.70 19.61
C THR A 369 7.34 5.27 20.10
N ALA A 370 8.37 4.44 20.22
CA ALA A 370 8.29 3.06 20.71
C ALA A 370 7.52 2.88 22.04
N PRO A 371 7.87 3.59 23.14
CA PRO A 371 7.20 3.39 24.43
C PRO A 371 5.76 3.89 24.46
N MET A 372 5.38 4.76 23.53
CA MET A 372 4.00 5.24 23.41
C MET A 372 3.11 4.15 22.82
N ILE A 373 3.59 3.44 21.80
CA ILE A 373 2.79 2.44 21.09
C ILE A 373 2.63 1.15 21.91
N GLN A 374 3.68 0.74 22.63
CA GLN A 374 3.61 -0.37 23.59
C GLN A 374 2.67 -0.11 24.78
N ARG A 375 2.25 1.13 25.04
CA ARG A 375 1.26 1.45 26.09
C ARG A 375 -0.19 1.29 25.65
N TRP A 376 -0.45 1.27 24.34
CA TRP A 376 -1.79 1.16 23.75
C TRP A 376 -2.06 -0.21 23.13
N MET A 377 -1.03 -1.05 23.03
CA MET A 377 -1.12 -2.51 22.87
C MET A 377 -1.25 -3.14 24.24
#